data_AF-A0A3S1NJC7-F1
#
_entry.id   AF-A0A3S1NJC7-F1
#
_cell.length_a   1.000
_cell.length_b   1.000
_cell.length_c   1.000
_cell.angle_alpha   90.00
_cell.angle_beta   90.00
_cell.angle_gamma   90.00
#
_symmetry.space_group_name_H-M   'P 1'
#
loop_
_entity.id
_entity.type
_entity.pdbx_description
1 polymer ?
#
loop_
_entity_poly.entity_id
_entity_poly.type
_entity_poly.pdbx_seq_one_letter_code
_entity_poly.pdbx_strand_id
1 'polypeptide(L)' 'MSTSIRLSPEIRLRLDALASKTGRSRAYHMRKFIERGLEDVEGYYLAAEVLARIRSGEEGIIKGDDFWGSDVYR' A
#
# COMPACT_ATOMS: atom_id res chain seq x y z
N MET A 1 -11.18 -20.33 1.33
CA MET A 1 -10.74 -21.04 0.12
C MET A 1 -9.22 -21.17 0.12
N SER A 2 -8.67 -22.16 -0.59
CA SER A 2 -7.22 -22.34 -0.76
C SER A 2 -6.80 -21.97 -2.17
N THR A 3 -5.79 -21.12 -2.30
CA THR A 3 -5.16 -20.76 -3.58
C THR A 3 -3.72 -21.24 -3.57
N SER A 4 -3.30 -21.92 -4.62
CA SER A 4 -1.91 -22.36 -4.80
C SER A 4 -1.19 -21.38 -5.73
N ILE A 5 -0.03 -20.90 -5.31
CA ILE A 5 0.80 -19.97 -6.10
C ILE A 5 2.23 -20.53 -6.21
N ARG A 6 2.85 -20.35 -7.37
CA ARG A 6 4.27 -20.67 -7.58
C ARG A 6 5.11 -19.45 -7.21
N LEU A 7 6.10 -19.66 -6.35
CA LEU A 7 7.03 -18.63 -5.91
C LEU A 7 8.42 -18.94 -6.44
N SER A 8 9.17 -17.89 -6.78
CA SER A 8 10.59 -18.05 -7.08
C SER A 8 11.35 -18.58 -5.86
N PRO A 9 12.49 -19.27 -6.06
CA PRO A 9 13.32 -19.77 -4.96
C PRO A 9 13.72 -18.66 -3.98
N GLU A 10 14.04 -17.47 -4.49
CA GLU A 10 14.43 -16.31 -3.69
C GLU A 10 13.31 -15.87 -2.72
N ILE A 11 12.08 -15.74 -3.22
CA ILE A 11 10.94 -15.33 -2.39
C ILE A 11 10.66 -16.39 -1.32
N ARG A 12 10.77 -17.68 -1.66
CA ARG A 12 10.65 -18.76 -0.68
C ARG A 12 11.68 -18.64 0.43
N LEU A 13 12.95 -18.40 0.09
CA LEU A 13 14.02 -18.22 1.07
C LEU A 13 13.76 -17.04 2.01
N ARG A 14 13.28 -15.91 1.48
CA ARG A 14 12.90 -14.73 2.30
C ARG A 14 11.75 -15.05 3.26
N LEU A 15 10.74 -15.79 2.80
CA LEU A 15 9.62 -16.23 3.64
C LEU A 15 10.06 -17.23 4.71
N ASP A 16 10.99 -18.13 4.39
CA ASP A 16 11.58 -19.08 5.35
C ASP A 16 12.33 -18.34 6.45
N ALA A 17 13.19 -17.38 6.09
CA ALA A 17 13.92 -16.56 7.06
C ALA A 17 12.97 -15.76 7.98
N LEU A 18 11.91 -15.19 7.41
CA LEU A 18 10.90 -14.45 8.18
C LEU A 18 10.13 -15.37 9.13
N ALA A 19 9.75 -16.55 8.67
CA ALA A 19 9.07 -17.55 9.49
C ALA A 19 9.93 -17.99 10.69
N SER A 20 11.20 -18.31 10.44
CA SER A 20 12.18 -18.66 11.48
C SER A 20 12.37 -17.54 12.49
N LYS A 21 12.47 -16.28 12.03
CA LYS A 21 12.72 -15.12 12.91
C LYS A 21 11.52 -14.79 13.79
N THR A 22 10.29 -14.95 13.30
CA THR A 22 9.08 -14.51 14.03
C THR A 22 8.33 -15.65 14.71
N GLY A 23 8.70 -16.91 14.48
CA GLY A 23 7.95 -18.08 14.95
C GLY A 23 6.56 -18.21 14.32
N ARG A 24 6.33 -17.61 13.15
CA ARG A 24 5.04 -17.67 12.44
C ARG A 24 5.21 -18.42 11.13
N SER A 25 4.15 -19.03 10.61
CA SER A 25 4.23 -19.79 9.37
C SER A 25 4.45 -18.89 8.16
N ARG A 26 5.04 -19.44 7.08
CA ARG A 26 5.11 -18.77 5.78
C ARG A 26 3.74 -18.30 5.28
N ALA A 27 2.72 -19.15 5.46
CA ALA A 27 1.36 -18.85 5.05
C ALA A 27 0.78 -17.63 5.78
N TYR A 28 1.12 -17.44 7.07
CA TYR A 28 0.73 -16.25 7.81
C TYR A 28 1.29 -14.98 7.15
N HIS A 29 2.59 -14.96 6.88
CA HIS A 29 3.26 -13.80 6.28
C HIS A 29 2.79 -13.55 4.84
N MET A 30 2.61 -14.60 4.05
CA MET A 30 2.09 -14.49 2.69
C MET A 30 0.69 -13.86 2.66
N ARG A 31 -0.22 -14.28 3.56
CA ARG A 31 -1.53 -13.64 3.69
C ARG A 31 -1.41 -12.16 4.07
N LYS A 32 -0.54 -11.83 5.04
CA LYS A 32 -0.35 -10.44 5.45
C LYS A 32 0.23 -9.56 4.35
N PHE A 33 1.11 -10.08 3.51
CA PHE A 33 1.62 -9.35 2.36
C PHE A 33 0.55 -9.14 1.29
N ILE A 34 -0.33 -10.12 1.06
CA ILE A 34 -1.45 -9.95 0.12
C ILE A 34 -2.44 -8.91 0.66
N GLU A 35 -2.83 -8.99 1.93
CA GLU A 35 -3.74 -8.03 2.57
C GLU A 35 -3.20 -6.60 2.46
N ARG A 36 -1.94 -6.36 2.83
CA ARG A 36 -1.32 -5.03 2.72
C ARG A 36 -1.10 -4.58 1.28
N GLY A 37 -0.70 -5.51 0.41
CA GLY A 37 -0.48 -5.19 -1.00
C GLY A 37 -1.77 -4.80 -1.71
N LEU A 38 -2.92 -5.36 -1.29
CA LEU A 38 -4.22 -4.92 -1.78
C LEU A 38 -4.53 -3.50 -1.33
N GLU A 39 -4.35 -3.18 -0.04
CA GLU A 39 -4.53 -1.82 0.49
C GLU A 39 -3.67 -0.80 -0.29
N ASP A 40 -2.40 -1.11 -0.54
CA ASP A 40 -1.47 -0.24 -1.29
C ASP A 40 -1.93 -0.02 -2.73
N VAL A 41 -2.37 -1.08 -3.41
CA VAL A 41 -2.83 -1.02 -4.81
C VAL A 41 -4.15 -0.27 -4.93
N GLU A 42 -5.10 -0.52 -4.03
CA GLU A 42 -6.38 0.19 -3.98
C GLU A 42 -6.14 1.69 -3.72
N GLY A 43 -5.26 2.03 -2.77
CA GLY A 43 -4.85 3.40 -2.50
C GLY A 43 -4.22 4.09 -3.71
N TYR A 44 -3.36 3.39 -4.46
CA TYR A 44 -2.79 3.92 -5.70
C TYR A 44 -3.86 4.26 -6.73
N TYR A 45 -4.83 3.37 -6.97
CA TYR A 45 -5.88 3.62 -7.96
C TYR A 45 -6.81 4.76 -7.54
N LEU A 46 -7.16 4.84 -6.25
CA LEU A 46 -7.94 5.97 -5.72
C LEU A 46 -7.21 7.30 -5.93
N ALA A 47 -5.91 7.36 -5.62
CA ALA A 47 -5.10 8.55 -5.83
C ALA A 47 -4.99 8.93 -7.33
N ALA A 48 -4.85 7.93 -8.21
CA ALA A 48 -4.80 8.14 -9.65
C ALA A 48 -6.13 8.70 -10.19
N GLU A 49 -7.26 8.23 -9.67
CA GLU A 49 -8.59 8.72 -10.02
C GLU A 49 -8.79 10.18 -9.59
N VAL A 50 -8.42 10.52 -8.34
CA VAL A 50 -8.44 11.90 -7.85
C VAL A 50 -7.57 12.81 -8.73
N LEU A 51 -6.37 12.36 -9.08
CA LEU A 51 -5.47 13.11 -9.96
C LEU A 51 -6.09 13.35 -11.35
N ALA A 52 -6.83 12.38 -11.90
CA ALA A 52 -7.54 12.54 -13.16
C ALA A 52 -8.61 13.64 -13.07
N ARG A 53 -9.41 13.65 -12.00
CA ARG A 53 -10.44 14.69 -11.78
C ARG A 53 -9.86 16.08 -11.51
N ILE A 54 -8.73 16.17 -10.79
CA ILE A 54 -7.98 17.44 -10.65
C ILE A 54 -7.57 17.97 -12.03
N ARG A 55 -7.08 17.09 -12.92
CA ARG A 55 -6.64 17.47 -14.27
C ARG A 55 -7.80 17.87 -15.19
N SER A 56 -8.99 17.30 -15.01
CA SER A 56 -10.19 17.72 -15.76
C SER A 56 -10.88 18.93 -15.16
N GLY A 57 -10.47 19.39 -13.97
CA GLY A 57 -11.08 20.52 -13.26
C GLY A 57 -12.36 20.15 -12.51
N GLU A 58 -12.64 18.86 -12.34
CA GLU A 58 -13.81 18.33 -11.62
C GLU A 58 -13.58 18.25 -10.10
N GLU A 59 -12.35 18.44 -9.63
CA GLU A 59 -12.01 18.50 -8.21
C GLU A 59 -11.56 19.89 -7.77
N GLY A 60 -12.02 20.30 -6.59
CA GLY A 60 -11.59 21.54 -5.97
C GLY A 60 -10.14 21.43 -5.47
N ILE A 61 -9.32 22.45 -5.76
CA ILE A 61 -7.96 22.56 -5.25
C ILE A 61 -7.81 23.79 -4.38
N ILE A 62 -7.03 23.68 -3.31
CA ILE A 62 -6.64 24.78 -2.44
C ILE A 62 -5.11 24.89 -2.45
N LYS A 63 -4.57 26.08 -2.22
CA LYS A 63 -3.13 26.24 -2.09
C LYS A 63 -2.65 25.67 -0.76
N GLY A 64 -1.41 25.20 -0.73
CA GLY A 64 -0.80 24.68 0.50
C GLY A 64 -0.80 25.71 1.63
N ASP A 65 -0.52 26.98 1.31
CA ASP A 65 -0.51 28.08 2.30
C ASP A 65 -1.89 28.31 2.93
N ASP A 66 -2.95 28.16 2.13
CA ASP A 66 -4.34 28.28 2.59
C ASP A 66 -4.76 27.06 3.44
N PHE A 67 -4.22 25.87 3.13
CA PHE A 67 -4.52 24.63 3.86
C PHE A 67 -3.82 24.53 5.21
N TRP A 68 -2.51 24.79 5.24
CA TRP A 68 -1.71 24.66 6.46
C TRP A 68 -1.85 25.86 7.40
N GLY A 69 -2.32 27.00 6.88
CA GLY A 69 -2.41 28.24 7.65
C GLY A 69 -1.03 28.83 7.95
N SER A 70 -0.85 30.11 7.65
CA SER A 70 0.38 30.85 7.98
C SER A 70 0.71 30.91 9.49
N ASP A 71 -0.19 30.43 10.36
CA ASP A 71 -0.07 30.45 11.83
C ASP A 71 0.60 29.19 12.43
N VAL A 72 0.86 28.13 11.67
CA VAL A 72 1.48 26.89 12.23
C VAL A 72 2.97 27.06 12.56
N TYR A 73 3.59 28.17 12.12
CA TYR A 73 5.00 28.49 12.38
C TYR A 73 5.20 29.74 13.26
N ARG A 74 4.18 30.20 14.00
CA ARG A 74 4.29 31.36 14.89
C ARG A 74 4.26 31.00 16.37
#